data_AF-A0A3R7ILG0-F1
#
_entry.id   AF-A0A3R7ILG0-F1
#
_cell.length_a   1.000
_cell.length_b   1.000
_cell.length_c   1.000
_cell.angle_alpha   90.00
_cell.angle_beta   90.00
_cell.angle_gamma   90.00
#
_symmetry.space_group_name_H-M   'P 1'
#
loop_
_entity.id
_entity.type
_entity.pdbx_description
1 polymer ?
#
loop_
_entity_poly.entity_id
_entity_poly.type
_entity_poly.pdbx_seq_one_letter_code
_entity_poly.pdbx_strand_id
1 'polypeptide(L)'
;MEVDTYERLVAPFKDFVDRVDALRVQLNTVLDAVRTYLSIQQQSLSLEEQKSSKEQLIRLVNLQELLHKLEILIVAVYMTEMARIVFEALWHEMANLLTALFIPVALLAAILIGRLLHREH
;
A
#
# COMPACT_ATOMS: atom_id res chain seq x y z
N MET A 1 69.20 -39.19 9.65
CA MET A 1 68.54 -40.06 8.65
C MET A 1 67.10 -40.40 9.04
N GLU A 2 66.76 -40.53 10.33
CA GLU A 2 65.38 -40.87 10.74
C GLU A 2 64.36 -39.72 10.60
N VAL A 3 64.82 -38.46 10.74
CA VAL A 3 63.95 -37.27 10.64
C VAL A 3 63.43 -37.06 9.20
N ASP A 4 64.28 -37.24 8.19
CA ASP A 4 63.90 -37.07 6.76
C ASP A 4 62.85 -38.10 6.31
N THR A 5 62.90 -39.32 6.86
CA THR A 5 61.92 -40.38 6.56
C THR A 5 60.56 -40.09 7.19
N TYR A 6 60.54 -39.59 8.43
CA TYR A 6 59.31 -39.14 9.10
C TYR A 6 58.69 -37.94 8.39
N GLU A 7 59.51 -36.99 7.94
CA GLU A 7 59.07 -35.78 7.24
C GLU A 7 58.42 -36.11 5.89
N ARG A 8 58.95 -37.10 5.15
CA ARG A 8 58.32 -37.63 3.93
C ARG A 8 57.02 -38.38 4.17
N LEU A 9 56.89 -39.06 5.32
CA LEU A 9 55.65 -39.75 5.71
C LEU A 9 54.54 -38.78 6.13
N VAL A 10 54.89 -37.64 6.73
CA VAL A 10 53.93 -36.64 7.22
C VAL A 10 53.56 -35.60 6.16
N ALA A 11 54.45 -35.30 5.22
CA ALA A 11 54.22 -34.31 4.16
C ALA A 11 52.88 -34.47 3.39
N PRO A 12 52.44 -35.68 2.98
CA PRO A 12 51.16 -35.86 2.29
C PRO A 12 49.94 -35.51 3.15
N PHE A 13 49.99 -35.79 4.45
CA PHE A 13 48.92 -35.44 5.38
C PHE A 13 48.85 -33.93 5.61
N LYS A 14 50.00 -33.27 5.71
CA LYS A 14 50.07 -31.81 5.79
C LYS A 14 49.50 -31.14 4.54
N ASP A 15 49.90 -31.62 3.36
CA ASP A 15 49.40 -31.10 2.07
C ASP A 15 47.88 -31.33 1.92
N PHE A 16 47.36 -32.46 2.42
CA PHE A 16 45.92 -32.72 2.47
C PHE A 16 45.19 -31.76 3.42
N VAL A 17 45.71 -31.51 4.62
CA VAL A 17 45.13 -30.55 5.57
C VAL A 17 45.08 -29.16 4.98
N ASP A 18 46.16 -28.70 4.33
CA ASP A 18 46.22 -27.39 3.69
C ASP A 18 45.18 -27.25 2.56
N ARG A 19 44.97 -28.30 1.76
CA ARG A 19 43.93 -28.33 0.72
C ARG A 19 42.51 -28.31 1.29
N VAL A 20 42.26 -29.06 2.36
CA VAL A 20 40.95 -29.07 3.03
C VAL A 20 40.63 -27.70 3.62
N ASP A 21 41.61 -27.03 4.21
CA ASP A 21 41.44 -25.66 4.71
C ASP A 21 41.19 -24.67 3.56
N ALA A 22 41.88 -24.80 2.43
CA ALA A 22 41.60 -24.00 1.24
C ALA A 22 40.17 -24.22 0.71
N LEU A 23 39.70 -25.47 0.66
CA LEU A 23 38.33 -25.83 0.29
C LEU A 23 37.30 -25.24 1.26
N ARG A 24 37.59 -25.27 2.56
CA ARG A 24 36.74 -24.66 3.59
C ARG A 24 36.61 -23.15 3.38
N VAL A 25 37.71 -22.45 3.07
CA VAL A 25 37.68 -21.02 2.76
C VAL A 25 36.83 -20.75 1.52
N GLN A 26 37.02 -21.52 0.44
CA GLN A 26 36.21 -21.38 -0.77
C GLN A 26 34.72 -21.64 -0.51
N LEU A 27 34.39 -22.64 0.30
CA LEU A 27 33.01 -22.95 0.67
C LEU A 27 32.36 -21.82 1.47
N ASN A 28 33.10 -21.17 2.38
CA ASN A 28 32.62 -19.98 3.08
C ASN A 28 32.34 -18.83 2.10
N THR A 29 33.22 -18.59 1.13
CA THR A 29 32.99 -17.57 0.10
C THR A 29 31.74 -17.86 -0.72
N VAL A 30 31.50 -19.12 -1.12
CA VAL A 30 30.27 -19.51 -1.81
C VAL A 30 29.04 -19.31 -0.93
N LEU A 31 29.14 -19.66 0.36
CA LEU A 31 28.05 -19.48 1.32
C LEU A 31 27.70 -18.00 1.53
N ASP A 32 28.70 -17.13 1.58
CA ASP A 32 28.50 -15.67 1.66
C ASP A 32 27.87 -15.12 0.39
N ALA A 33 28.24 -15.63 -0.78
CA ALA A 33 27.60 -15.27 -2.05
C ALA A 33 26.12 -15.69 -2.09
N VAL A 34 25.80 -16.91 -1.64
CA VAL A 34 24.41 -17.39 -1.52
C VAL A 34 23.61 -16.54 -0.53
N ARG A 35 24.18 -16.22 0.64
CA ARG A 35 23.54 -15.33 1.63
C ARG A 35 23.26 -13.95 1.04
N THR A 36 24.22 -13.39 0.31
CA THR A 36 24.06 -12.08 -0.35
C THR A 36 22.95 -12.12 -1.40
N TYR A 37 22.92 -13.16 -2.23
CA TYR A 37 21.88 -13.34 -3.25
C TYR A 37 20.47 -13.44 -2.61
N LEU A 38 20.32 -14.26 -1.57
CA LEU A 38 19.06 -14.39 -0.84
C LEU A 38 18.64 -13.06 -0.19
N SER A 39 19.58 -12.32 0.37
CA SER A 39 19.31 -10.99 0.95
C SER A 39 18.80 -10.01 -0.10
N ILE A 40 19.38 -9.99 -1.30
CA ILE A 40 18.94 -9.12 -2.41
C ILE A 40 17.55 -9.54 -2.91
N GLN A 41 17.30 -10.83 -3.08
CA GLN A 41 15.99 -11.38 -3.44
C GLN A 41 14.91 -10.94 -2.45
N GLN A 42 15.18 -11.07 -1.15
CA GLN A 42 14.24 -10.68 -0.11
C GLN A 42 13.98 -9.17 -0.10
N GLN A 43 15.02 -8.36 -0.32
CA GLN A 43 14.85 -6.90 -0.44
C GLN A 43 14.03 -6.52 -1.68
N SER A 44 14.26 -7.17 -2.81
CA SER A 44 13.50 -6.94 -4.05
C SER A 44 12.02 -7.25 -3.86
N LEU A 45 11.70 -8.40 -3.25
CA LEU A 45 10.32 -8.79 -2.93
C LEU A 45 9.64 -7.76 -2.01
N SER A 46 10.35 -7.31 -0.97
CA SER A 46 9.80 -6.28 -0.05
C SER A 46 9.53 -4.95 -0.75
N LEU A 47 10.40 -4.53 -1.68
CA LEU A 47 10.18 -3.32 -2.48
C LEU A 47 8.99 -3.45 -3.43
N GLU A 48 8.82 -4.63 -4.02
CA GLU A 48 7.69 -4.91 -4.92
C GLU A 48 6.37 -4.96 -4.14
N GLU A 49 6.35 -5.58 -2.97
CA GLU A 49 5.21 -5.54 -2.04
C GLU A 49 4.89 -4.10 -1.63
N GLN A 50 5.89 -3.31 -1.25
CA GLN A 50 5.69 -1.91 -0.88
C GLN A 50 5.13 -1.08 -2.04
N LYS A 51 5.61 -1.31 -3.26
CA LYS A 51 5.08 -0.65 -4.46
C LYS A 51 3.63 -1.04 -4.71
N SER A 52 3.31 -2.33 -4.63
CA SER A 52 1.95 -2.85 -4.76
C SER A 52 1.01 -2.25 -3.69
N SER A 53 1.44 -2.22 -2.42
CA SER A 53 0.69 -1.58 -1.34
C SER A 53 0.46 -0.09 -1.60
N LYS A 54 1.48 0.64 -2.09
CA LYS A 54 1.34 2.05 -2.46
C LYS A 54 0.31 2.24 -3.58
N GLU A 55 0.35 1.42 -4.61
CA GLU A 55 -0.63 1.47 -5.71
C GLU A 55 -2.06 1.20 -5.21
N GLN A 56 -2.22 0.22 -4.31
CA GLN A 56 -3.51 -0.06 -3.67
C GLN A 56 -4.01 1.12 -2.82
N LEU A 57 -3.13 1.75 -2.03
CA LEU A 57 -3.48 2.93 -1.25
C LEU A 57 -3.95 4.09 -2.13
N ILE A 58 -3.23 4.37 -3.24
CA ILE A 58 -3.65 5.39 -4.20
C ILE A 58 -5.04 5.08 -4.75
N ARG A 59 -5.31 3.81 -5.07
CA ARG A 59 -6.62 3.38 -5.55
C ARG A 59 -7.72 3.55 -4.52
N LEU A 60 -7.46 3.20 -3.25
CA LEU A 60 -8.41 3.38 -2.15
C LEU A 60 -8.73 4.85 -1.90
N VAL A 61 -7.72 5.72 -1.90
CA VAL A 61 -7.92 7.17 -1.76
C VAL A 61 -8.77 7.71 -2.90
N ASN A 62 -8.52 7.29 -4.15
CA ASN A 62 -9.33 7.70 -5.28
C ASN A 62 -10.78 7.22 -5.17
N LEU A 63 -10.99 5.98 -4.71
CA LEU A 63 -12.35 5.48 -4.43
C LEU A 63 -13.04 6.27 -3.32
N GLN A 64 -12.33 6.63 -2.25
CA GLN A 64 -12.87 7.48 -1.18
C GLN A 64 -13.27 8.86 -1.70
N GLU A 65 -12.46 9.47 -2.57
CA GLU A 65 -12.80 10.76 -3.18
C GLU A 65 -14.07 10.67 -4.03
N LEU A 66 -14.23 9.60 -4.81
CA LEU A 66 -15.45 9.36 -5.59
C LEU A 66 -16.66 9.12 -4.70
N LEU A 67 -16.52 8.30 -3.65
CA LEU A 67 -17.58 8.05 -2.67
C LEU A 67 -18.00 9.35 -1.97
N HIS A 68 -17.06 10.21 -1.61
CA HIS A 68 -17.35 11.49 -0.99
C HIS A 68 -18.18 12.42 -1.91
N LYS A 69 -17.82 12.50 -3.20
CA LYS A 69 -18.62 13.27 -4.17
C LYS A 69 -20.03 12.69 -4.34
N LEU A 70 -20.13 11.36 -4.33
CA LEU A 70 -21.41 10.65 -4.44
C LEU A 70 -22.27 10.84 -3.18
N GLU A 71 -21.67 10.87 -1.99
CA GLU A 71 -22.34 11.18 -0.73
C GLU A 71 -22.97 12.58 -0.77
N ILE A 72 -22.20 13.60 -1.17
CA ILE A 72 -22.72 14.98 -1.31
C ILE A 72 -23.91 15.02 -2.27
N LEU A 73 -23.83 14.30 -3.39
CA LEU A 73 -24.91 14.23 -4.38
C LEU A 73 -26.17 13.58 -3.78
N ILE A 74 -26.03 12.44 -3.10
CA ILE A 74 -27.15 11.74 -2.46
C ILE A 74 -27.83 12.65 -1.42
N VAL A 75 -27.03 13.30 -0.57
CA VAL A 75 -27.55 14.22 0.46
C VAL A 75 -28.30 15.39 -0.17
N ALA A 76 -27.77 15.98 -1.25
CA ALA A 76 -28.44 17.07 -1.96
C ALA A 76 -29.78 16.64 -2.58
N VAL A 77 -29.83 15.46 -3.21
CA VAL A 77 -31.07 14.90 -3.78
C VAL A 77 -32.09 14.63 -2.68
N TYR A 78 -31.66 14.00 -1.58
CA TYR A 78 -32.56 13.69 -0.47
C TYR A 78 -33.14 14.96 0.18
N MET A 79 -32.31 15.98 0.40
CA MET A 79 -32.78 17.29 0.87
C MET A 79 -33.79 17.92 -0.10
N THR A 80 -33.58 17.76 -1.41
CA THR A 80 -34.49 18.29 -2.44
C THR A 80 -35.84 17.58 -2.40
N GLU A 81 -35.85 16.25 -2.31
CA GLU A 81 -37.09 15.45 -2.20
C GLU A 81 -37.86 15.79 -0.90
N MET A 82 -37.15 15.97 0.21
CA MET A 82 -37.78 16.38 1.46
C MET A 82 -38.36 17.79 1.38
N ALA A 83 -37.64 18.73 0.77
CA ALA A 83 -38.14 20.08 0.55
C ALA A 83 -39.37 20.09 -0.36
N ARG A 84 -39.40 19.24 -1.40
CA ARG A 84 -40.55 19.07 -2.28
C ARG A 84 -41.81 18.70 -1.51
N ILE A 85 -41.75 17.70 -0.62
CA ILE A 85 -42.89 17.28 0.21
C ILE A 85 -43.38 18.46 1.08
N VAL A 86 -42.46 19.23 1.65
CA VAL A 86 -42.80 20.41 2.46
C VAL A 86 -43.45 21.50 1.60
N PHE A 87 -42.95 21.75 0.39
CA PHE A 87 -43.53 22.74 -0.52
C PHE A 87 -44.89 22.30 -1.06
N GLU A 88 -45.09 21.02 -1.34
CA GLU A 88 -46.40 20.48 -1.73
C GLU A 88 -47.44 20.65 -0.63
N ALA A 89 -47.04 20.53 0.65
CA ALA A 89 -47.92 20.76 1.80
C ALA A 89 -48.22 22.26 2.05
N LEU A 90 -47.25 23.15 1.81
CA LEU A 90 -47.38 24.58 2.11
C LEU A 90 -47.95 25.41 0.95
N TRP A 91 -47.55 25.11 -0.29
CA TRP A 91 -47.87 25.90 -1.49
C TRP A 91 -47.94 25.01 -2.74
N HIS A 92 -48.96 24.14 -2.79
CA HIS A 92 -49.12 23.12 -3.82
C HIS A 92 -48.98 23.64 -5.27
N GLU A 93 -49.56 24.80 -5.59
CA GLU A 93 -49.54 25.38 -6.95
C GLU A 93 -48.13 25.79 -7.41
N MET A 94 -47.24 26.16 -6.48
CA MET A 94 -45.89 26.63 -6.77
C MET A 94 -44.82 25.60 -6.37
N ALA A 95 -45.22 24.44 -5.85
CA ALA A 95 -44.32 23.46 -5.25
C ALA A 95 -43.23 22.97 -6.21
N ASN A 96 -43.58 22.73 -7.47
CA ASN A 96 -42.61 22.32 -8.50
C ASN A 96 -41.59 23.43 -8.81
N LEU A 97 -42.03 24.68 -8.84
CA LEU A 97 -41.17 25.84 -9.15
C LEU A 97 -40.22 26.13 -7.98
N LEU A 98 -40.75 26.07 -6.75
CA LEU A 98 -39.99 26.16 -5.50
C LEU A 98 -38.94 25.04 -5.38
N THR A 99 -39.33 23.80 -5.70
CA THR A 99 -38.42 22.64 -5.68
C THR A 99 -37.29 22.82 -6.69
N ALA A 100 -37.59 23.25 -7.91
CA ALA A 100 -36.58 23.50 -8.94
C ALA A 100 -35.58 24.58 -8.52
N LEU A 101 -36.06 25.66 -7.88
CA LEU A 101 -35.20 26.72 -7.33
C LEU A 101 -34.39 26.25 -6.11
N PHE A 102 -34.87 25.24 -5.38
CA PHE A 102 -34.21 24.72 -4.20
C PHE A 102 -33.06 23.75 -4.51
N ILE A 103 -33.03 23.10 -5.67
CA ILE A 103 -31.94 22.20 -6.10
C ILE A 103 -30.53 22.82 -5.91
N PRO A 104 -30.23 24.04 -6.43
CA PRO A 104 -28.91 24.64 -6.21
C PRO A 104 -28.63 24.97 -4.73
N VAL A 105 -29.66 25.31 -3.95
CA VAL A 105 -29.54 25.58 -2.51
C VAL A 105 -29.19 24.29 -1.76
N ALA A 106 -29.86 23.18 -2.08
CA ALA A 106 -29.60 21.87 -1.50
C ALA A 106 -28.18 21.37 -1.82
N LEU A 107 -27.69 21.60 -3.04
CA LEU A 107 -26.30 21.29 -3.42
C LEU A 107 -25.29 22.10 -2.61
N LEU A 108 -25.49 23.41 -2.48
CA LEU A 108 -24.61 24.27 -1.69
C LEU A 108 -24.62 23.86 -0.20
N ALA A 109 -25.80 23.58 0.36
CA ALA A 109 -25.94 23.09 1.72
C ALA A 109 -25.24 21.74 1.93
N ALA A 110 -25.40 20.79 1.00
CA ALA A 110 -24.73 19.49 1.08
C ALA A 110 -23.21 19.61 1.05
N ILE A 111 -22.65 20.50 0.21
CA ILE A 111 -21.21 20.79 0.20
C ILE A 111 -20.75 21.39 1.53
N LEU A 112 -21.53 22.30 2.10
CA LEU A 112 -21.22 22.97 3.38
C LEU A 112 -21.22 21.96 4.53
N ILE A 113 -22.23 21.10 4.59
CA ILE A 113 -22.34 20.01 5.56
C ILE A 113 -21.17 19.05 5.39
N GLY A 114 -20.88 18.61 4.15
CA GLY A 114 -19.76 17.71 3.86
C GLY A 114 -18.42 18.27 4.33
N ARG A 115 -18.18 19.58 4.14
CA ARG A 115 -16.97 20.26 4.63
C ARG A 115 -16.88 20.40 6.15
N LEU A 116 -18.01 20.63 6.82
CA LEU A 116 -18.05 20.78 8.27
C LEU A 116 -17.86 19.42 8.97
N LEU A 117 -18.54 18.38 8.48
CA LEU A 117 -18.48 17.04 9.05
C LEU A 117 -17.09 16.39 8.92
N HIS A 118 -16.41 16.61 7.78
CA HIS A 118 -15.06 16.09 7.55
C HIS A 118 -13.95 16.89 8.24
N ARG A 119 -14.25 18.04 8.88
CA ARG A 119 -13.24 18.85 9.58
C ARG A 119 -12.94 18.32 11.00
N GLU A 120 -13.77 17.43 11.53
CA GLU A 120 -13.61 16.80 12.85
C GLU A 120 -12.87 15.45 12.82
N HIS A 121 -12.50 14.92 11.64
CA HIS A 121 -11.75 13.68 11.49
C HIS A 121 -10.33 13.89 10.95
#